data_AF-A0A1Y3EHA9-F1
#
_entry.id   AF-A0A1Y3EHA9-F1
#
_cell.length_a   1.000
_cell.length_b   1.000
_cell.length_c   1.000
_cell.angle_alpha   90.00
_cell.angle_beta   90.00
_cell.angle_gamma   90.00
#
_symmetry.space_group_name_H-M   'P 1'
#
loop_
_entity.id
_entity.type
_entity.pdbx_description
1 polymer ?
#
loop_
_entity_poly.entity_id
_entity_poly.type
_entity_poly.pdbx_seq_one_letter_code
_entity_poly.pdbx_strand_id
1 'polypeptide(L)'
;MKIPLQELLLLERTSYSVLLNGKIIYDWTSLKEDDPYEVRVKLCGGKGGFGSLLRSFGSQFYRSTNRDMCRDLSGRRLKNKKDEDRLRKYIEVLTSRRKMMRKRMEERYERLKRVPTHHFDDEQYSKSKKTILEETDNALKEGMHISVCQQKIKM
;
A
#
# COMPACT_ATOMS: atom_id res chain seq x y z
N MET A 1 29.54 35.78 -35.58
CA MET A 1 30.75 36.23 -36.29
C MET A 1 30.43 37.58 -36.92
N LYS A 2 31.21 38.63 -36.67
CA LYS A 2 31.05 39.91 -37.36
C LYS A 2 31.76 39.78 -38.71
N ILE A 3 30.99 39.52 -39.76
CA ILE A 3 31.49 39.55 -41.14
C ILE A 3 31.66 41.04 -41.49
N PRO A 4 32.80 41.49 -42.04
CA PRO A 4 32.94 42.87 -42.48
C PRO A 4 32.00 43.21 -43.64
N LEU A 5 31.59 44.47 -43.77
CA LEU A 5 30.56 44.90 -44.72
C LEU A 5 30.95 44.66 -46.18
N GLN A 6 32.26 44.71 -46.47
CA GLN A 6 32.83 44.41 -47.78
C GLN A 6 32.64 42.94 -48.18
N GLU A 7 32.79 42.01 -47.23
CA GLU A 7 32.56 40.58 -47.45
C GLU A 7 31.07 40.25 -47.51
N LEU A 8 30.22 41.01 -46.80
CA LEU A 8 28.77 40.87 -46.84
C LEU A 8 28.21 41.06 -48.26
N LEU A 9 28.81 41.97 -49.03
CA LEU A 9 28.41 42.27 -50.41
C LEU A 9 28.73 41.14 -51.39
N LEU A 10 29.69 40.27 -51.04
CA LEU A 10 30.10 39.12 -51.86
C LEU A 10 29.24 37.86 -51.61
N LEU A 11 28.40 37.87 -50.59
CA LEU A 11 27.57 36.71 -50.24
C LEU A 11 26.39 36.53 -51.21
N GLU A 12 26.15 35.29 -51.61
CA GLU A 12 24.98 34.94 -52.43
C GLU A 12 23.66 35.18 -51.68
N ARG A 13 22.76 35.95 -52.31
CA ARG A 13 21.45 36.30 -51.73
C ARG A 13 20.53 35.10 -51.50
N THR A 14 20.75 34.01 -52.24
CA THR A 14 20.02 32.75 -52.15
C THR A 14 20.36 31.97 -50.88
N SER A 15 21.64 32.01 -50.49
CA SER A 15 22.22 31.17 -49.43
C SER A 15 22.27 31.87 -48.07
N TYR A 16 22.11 33.19 -48.01
CA TYR A 16 22.20 33.98 -46.77
C TYR A 16 21.04 34.94 -46.57
N SER A 17 20.67 35.20 -45.32
CA SER A 17 19.74 36.26 -44.90
C SER A 17 20.41 37.19 -43.91
N VAL A 18 20.29 38.50 -44.12
CA VAL A 18 20.82 39.53 -43.23
C VAL A 18 19.66 40.12 -42.41
N LEU A 19 19.88 40.28 -41.11
CA LEU A 19 18.92 40.89 -40.21
C LEU A 19 19.51 42.17 -39.63
N LEU A 20 18.76 43.27 -39.65
CA LEU A 20 19.08 44.50 -38.94
C LEU A 20 18.09 44.63 -37.77
N ASN A 21 18.60 44.73 -36.55
CA ASN A 21 17.75 44.80 -35.34
C ASN A 21 16.67 43.68 -35.30
N GLY A 22 17.00 42.49 -35.79
CA GLY A 22 16.10 41.34 -35.82
C GLY A 22 15.07 41.31 -36.97
N LYS A 23 15.07 42.29 -37.88
CA LYS A 23 14.23 42.29 -39.09
C LYS A 23 15.04 41.91 -40.32
N ILE A 24 14.47 41.04 -41.18
CA ILE A 24 15.12 40.62 -42.42
C ILE A 24 15.16 41.80 -43.39
N ILE A 25 16.36 42.09 -43.91
CA ILE A 25 16.57 43.06 -44.98
C ILE A 25 16.88 42.30 -46.27
N TYR A 26 16.17 42.65 -47.34
CA TYR A 26 16.36 42.07 -48.67
C TYR A 26 17.48 42.75 -49.45
N ASP A 27 17.71 44.04 -49.19
CA ASP A 27 18.78 44.81 -49.83
C ASP A 27 19.75 45.40 -48.81
N TRP A 28 20.89 44.73 -48.64
CA TRP A 28 21.90 45.05 -47.63
C TRP A 28 23.05 45.93 -48.15
N THR A 29 22.91 46.49 -49.35
CA THR A 29 23.82 47.50 -49.92
C THR A 29 23.73 48.86 -49.21
N SER A 30 22.64 49.11 -48.49
CA SER A 30 22.37 50.35 -47.76
C SER A 30 22.84 50.33 -46.30
N LEU A 31 23.45 49.24 -45.84
CA LEU A 31 23.96 49.10 -44.48
C LEU A 31 25.23 49.94 -44.27
N LYS A 32 25.35 50.52 -43.08
CA LYS A 32 26.57 51.20 -42.61
C LYS A 32 27.37 50.29 -41.70
N GLU A 33 28.68 50.55 -41.56
CA GLU A 33 29.56 49.71 -40.74
C GLU A 33 29.17 49.70 -39.25
N ASP A 34 28.56 50.78 -38.77
CA ASP A 34 28.06 50.90 -37.38
C ASP A 34 26.70 50.21 -37.15
N ASP A 35 26.03 49.75 -38.21
CA ASP A 35 24.72 49.14 -38.06
C ASP A 35 24.84 47.74 -37.41
N PRO A 36 24.03 47.43 -36.38
CA PRO A 36 24.04 46.12 -35.75
C PRO A 36 23.28 45.10 -36.62
N TYR A 37 23.99 44.46 -37.55
CA TYR A 37 23.44 43.39 -38.38
C TYR A 37 23.90 41.99 -37.96
N GLU A 38 23.05 40.99 -38.26
CA GLU A 38 23.30 39.57 -38.05
C GLU A 38 23.14 38.82 -39.38
N VAL A 39 24.13 38.00 -39.73
CA VAL A 39 24.09 37.17 -40.95
C VAL A 39 23.76 35.74 -40.59
N ARG A 40 22.74 35.18 -41.23
CA ARG A 40 22.30 33.79 -41.04
C ARG A 40 22.31 33.03 -42.36
N VAL A 41 22.76 31.78 -42.32
CA VAL A 41 22.70 30.87 -43.47
C VAL A 41 21.26 30.42 -43.68
N LYS A 42 20.76 30.54 -44.91
CA LYS A 42 19.52 29.96 -45.39
C LYS A 42 19.80 28.48 -45.68
N LEU A 43 19.21 27.60 -44.89
CA LEU A 43 19.25 26.17 -45.16
C LEU A 43 18.08 25.83 -46.09
N CYS A 44 18.35 25.07 -47.15
CA CYS A 44 17.33 24.52 -48.05
C CYS A 44 16.52 23.45 -47.29
N GLY A 45 15.49 23.86 -46.56
CA GLY A 45 14.65 22.94 -45.81
C GLY A 45 13.64 23.63 -44.90
N GLY A 46 12.44 23.04 -44.82
CA GLY A 46 11.40 23.49 -43.90
C GLY A 46 11.80 23.23 -42.46
N LYS A 47 12.14 24.28 -41.71
CA LYS A 47 12.32 24.27 -40.24
C LYS A 47 11.05 23.85 -39.46
N GLY A 48 10.04 23.32 -40.14
CA GLY A 48 8.72 22.95 -39.63
C GLY A 48 8.61 21.55 -39.04
N GLY A 49 9.66 20.73 -39.12
CA GLY A 49 9.65 19.37 -38.54
C GLY A 49 9.38 19.36 -37.04
N PHE A 50 10.05 20.23 -36.28
CA PHE A 50 9.86 20.33 -34.83
C PHE A 50 8.45 20.79 -34.43
N GLY A 51 7.89 21.79 -35.13
CA GLY A 51 6.52 22.26 -34.87
C GLY A 51 5.46 21.22 -35.25
N SER A 52 5.68 20.46 -36.34
CA SER A 52 4.81 19.34 -36.71
C SER A 52 4.88 18.20 -35.70
N LEU A 53 6.09 17.92 -35.20
CA LEU A 53 6.35 16.92 -34.17
C LEU A 53 5.67 17.30 -32.84
N LEU A 54 5.71 18.58 -32.45
CA LEU A 54 4.99 19.07 -31.27
C LEU A 54 3.47 18.97 -31.44
N ARG A 55 2.93 19.22 -32.65
CA ARG A 55 1.49 19.04 -32.92
C ARG A 55 1.07 17.58 -32.89
N SER A 56 1.90 16.65 -33.37
CA SER A 56 1.62 15.21 -33.29
C SER A 56 1.73 14.68 -31.86
N PHE A 57 2.69 15.16 -31.07
CA PHE A 57 2.79 14.76 -29.66
C PHE A 57 1.75 15.41 -28.76
N GLY A 58 1.30 16.63 -29.08
CA GLY A 58 0.33 17.37 -28.29
C GLY A 58 -1.03 16.68 -28.15
N SER A 59 -1.42 15.83 -29.10
CA SER A 59 -2.64 15.01 -29.01
C SER A 59 -2.45 13.72 -28.20
N GLN A 60 -1.20 13.28 -28.01
CA GLN A 60 -0.85 12.03 -27.34
C GLN A 60 -0.61 12.20 -25.83
N PHE A 61 -0.22 13.41 -25.41
CA PHE A 61 -0.16 13.78 -23.99
C PHE A 61 -1.57 14.03 -23.46
N TYR A 62 -2.20 12.99 -22.91
CA TYR A 62 -3.43 13.16 -22.13
C TYR A 62 -3.16 14.11 -20.97
N ARG A 63 -4.05 15.09 -20.78
CA ARG A 63 -4.06 15.94 -19.59
C ARG A 63 -4.06 15.01 -18.36
N SER A 64 -3.04 15.13 -17.50
CA SER A 64 -2.92 14.27 -16.33
C SER A 64 -4.24 14.26 -15.56
N THR A 65 -4.84 13.08 -15.41
CA THR A 65 -6.12 12.91 -14.68
C THR A 65 -5.96 13.04 -13.16
N ASN A 66 -4.71 13.20 -12.69
CA ASN A 66 -4.41 13.40 -11.28
C ASN A 66 -4.92 14.77 -10.80
N ARG A 67 -6.03 14.74 -10.06
CA ARG A 67 -6.63 15.92 -9.41
C ARG A 67 -6.15 16.13 -7.97
N ASP A 68 -5.23 15.31 -7.45
CA ASP A 68 -4.84 15.35 -6.04
C ASP A 68 -4.10 16.64 -5.66
N MET A 69 -3.51 17.32 -6.65
CA MET A 69 -2.85 18.61 -6.47
C MET A 69 -3.82 19.80 -6.47
N CYS A 70 -5.07 19.60 -6.92
CA CYS A 70 -6.08 20.64 -6.86
C CYS A 70 -6.36 21.02 -5.40
N ARG A 71 -6.64 22.31 -5.19
CA ARG A 71 -7.06 22.85 -3.90
C ARG A 71 -8.58 22.94 -3.83
N ASP A 72 -9.12 22.81 -2.63
CA ASP A 72 -10.51 23.14 -2.32
C ASP A 72 -10.69 24.65 -2.06
N LEU A 73 -11.93 25.09 -1.84
CA LEU A 73 -12.28 26.48 -1.55
C LEU A 73 -11.64 27.01 -0.25
N SER A 74 -11.23 26.12 0.65
CA SER A 74 -10.48 26.46 1.87
C SER A 74 -8.96 26.48 1.65
N GLY A 75 -8.47 26.22 0.44
CA GLY A 75 -7.05 26.29 0.07
C GLY A 75 -6.22 25.03 0.37
N ARG A 76 -6.85 23.98 0.89
CA ARG A 76 -6.25 22.68 1.20
C ARG A 76 -6.22 21.78 -0.04
N ARG A 77 -5.18 20.96 -0.17
CA ARG A 77 -5.08 20.00 -1.29
C ARG A 77 -6.03 18.82 -1.12
N LEU A 78 -6.65 18.36 -2.22
CA LEU A 78 -7.52 17.17 -2.24
C LEU A 78 -6.79 15.91 -1.75
N LYS A 79 -5.48 15.80 -1.99
CA LYS A 79 -4.64 14.72 -1.44
C LYS A 79 -4.76 14.62 0.08
N ASN A 80 -4.59 15.74 0.78
CA ASN A 80 -4.56 15.76 2.24
C ASN A 80 -5.91 15.26 2.80
N LYS A 81 -7.02 15.67 2.18
CA LYS A 81 -8.37 15.24 2.58
C LYS A 81 -8.52 13.73 2.44
N LYS A 82 -8.09 13.17 1.31
CA LYS A 82 -8.10 11.72 1.09
C LYS A 82 -7.22 10.97 2.10
N ASP A 83 -6.05 11.52 2.42
CA ASP A 83 -5.11 10.89 3.37
C ASP A 83 -5.68 10.89 4.80
N GLU A 84 -6.34 11.97 5.24
CA GLU A 84 -7.07 12.01 6.51
C GLU A 84 -8.21 11.00 6.57
N ASP A 85 -9.01 10.91 5.51
CA ASP A 85 -10.12 9.95 5.45
C ASP A 85 -9.60 8.50 5.47
N ARG A 86 -8.47 8.24 4.80
CA ARG A 86 -7.78 6.93 4.85
C ARG A 86 -7.28 6.64 6.26
N LEU A 87 -6.68 7.62 6.94
CA LEU A 87 -6.18 7.47 8.31
C LEU A 87 -7.33 7.20 9.29
N ARG A 88 -8.46 7.92 9.17
CA ARG A 88 -9.65 7.70 10.00
C ARG A 88 -10.18 6.28 9.87
N LYS A 89 -10.38 5.81 8.63
CA LYS A 89 -10.81 4.43 8.35
C LYS A 89 -9.83 3.40 8.90
N TYR A 90 -8.52 3.66 8.80
CA TYR A 90 -7.50 2.76 9.34
C TYR A 90 -7.59 2.64 10.87
N ILE A 91 -7.78 3.75 11.58
CA ILE A 91 -7.95 3.78 13.04
C ILE A 91 -9.23 3.03 13.45
N GLU A 92 -10.34 3.20 12.73
CA GLU A 92 -11.59 2.47 12.98
C GLU A 92 -11.43 0.95 12.83
N VAL A 93 -10.73 0.49 11.79
CA VAL A 93 -10.43 -0.93 11.59
C VAL A 93 -9.52 -1.46 12.71
N LEU A 94 -8.46 -0.72 13.05
CA LEU A 94 -7.55 -1.11 14.14
C LEU A 94 -8.26 -1.22 15.48
N THR A 95 -9.10 -0.24 15.83
CA THR A 95 -9.84 -0.21 17.10
C THR A 95 -10.85 -1.35 17.16
N SER A 96 -11.56 -1.62 16.06
CA SER A 96 -12.49 -2.75 15.97
C SER A 96 -11.79 -4.09 16.13
N ARG A 97 -10.64 -4.27 15.47
CA ARG A 97 -9.80 -5.48 15.60
C ARG A 97 -9.30 -5.66 17.03
N ARG A 98 -8.80 -4.60 17.67
CA ARG A 98 -8.36 -4.62 19.07
C ARG A 98 -9.50 -4.99 20.03
N LYS A 99 -10.70 -4.41 19.83
CA LYS A 99 -11.90 -4.75 20.62
C LYS A 99 -12.28 -6.22 20.47
N MET A 100 -12.28 -6.76 19.24
CA MET A 100 -12.58 -8.17 18.99
C MET A 100 -11.55 -9.10 19.66
N MET A 101 -10.26 -8.79 19.54
CA MET A 101 -9.21 -9.58 20.20
C MET A 101 -9.35 -9.52 21.72
N ARG A 102 -9.61 -8.34 22.30
CA ARG A 102 -9.83 -8.20 23.74
C ARG A 102 -11.04 -9.03 24.21
N LYS A 103 -12.16 -9.01 23.48
CA LYS A 103 -13.32 -9.85 23.79
C LYS A 103 -12.99 -11.34 23.77
N ARG A 104 -12.28 -11.82 22.74
CA ARG A 104 -11.85 -13.22 22.64
C ARG A 104 -10.93 -13.63 23.79
N MET A 105 -10.02 -12.74 24.19
CA MET A 105 -9.12 -13.00 25.32
C MET A 105 -9.89 -13.06 26.64
N GLU A 106 -10.86 -12.15 26.84
CA GLU A 106 -11.75 -12.16 28.01
C GLU A 106 -12.59 -13.45 28.07
N GLU A 107 -13.24 -13.83 26.96
CA GLU A 107 -14.02 -15.07 26.86
C GLU A 107 -13.16 -16.32 27.12
N ARG A 108 -11.92 -16.32 26.64
CA ARG A 108 -10.97 -17.40 26.90
C ARG A 108 -10.56 -17.41 28.37
N TYR A 109 -10.26 -16.26 28.96
CA TYR A 109 -9.89 -16.13 30.36
C TYR A 109 -11.01 -16.61 31.28
N GLU A 110 -12.25 -16.17 31.05
CA GLU A 110 -13.42 -16.60 31.83
C GLU A 110 -13.70 -18.11 31.67
N ARG A 111 -13.44 -18.68 30.49
CA ARG A 111 -13.53 -20.14 30.29
C ARG A 111 -12.46 -20.90 31.08
N LEU A 112 -11.23 -20.40 31.10
CA LEU A 112 -10.11 -21.02 31.82
C LEU A 112 -10.22 -20.85 33.33
N LYS A 113 -10.81 -19.74 33.80
CA LYS A 113 -11.02 -19.45 35.22
C LYS A 113 -12.02 -20.42 35.88
N ARG A 114 -12.97 -20.97 35.11
CA ARG A 114 -13.88 -22.00 35.61
C ARG A 114 -13.10 -23.29 35.82
N VAL A 115 -13.09 -23.80 37.04
CA VAL A 115 -12.52 -25.12 37.36
C VAL A 115 -13.26 -26.15 36.51
N PRO A 116 -12.56 -27.01 35.74
CA PRO A 116 -13.19 -28.09 35.01
C PRO A 116 -13.93 -29.01 35.99
N THR A 117 -15.26 -28.98 35.98
CA THR A 117 -16.07 -29.91 36.75
C THR A 117 -16.14 -31.23 35.97
N HIS A 118 -15.24 -32.15 36.28
CA HIS A 118 -15.28 -33.49 35.71
C HIS A 118 -16.36 -34.31 36.42
N HIS A 119 -17.50 -34.51 35.76
CA HIS A 119 -18.53 -35.43 36.25
C HIS A 119 -18.27 -36.80 35.65
N PHE A 120 -17.91 -37.76 36.50
CA PHE A 120 -17.61 -39.12 36.10
C PHE A 120 -18.84 -40.01 36.34
N ASP A 121 -19.74 -40.01 35.35
CA ASP A 121 -20.95 -40.84 35.35
C ASP A 121 -20.77 -42.00 34.39
N ASP A 122 -20.23 -43.11 34.87
CA ASP A 122 -20.16 -44.36 34.13
C ASP A 122 -20.97 -45.45 34.87
N GLU A 123 -21.99 -45.96 34.18
CA GLU A 123 -22.89 -46.99 34.70
C GLU A 123 -22.15 -48.33 34.88
N GLN A 124 -21.23 -48.68 33.97
CA GLN A 124 -20.47 -49.92 34.05
C GLN A 124 -19.53 -49.89 35.24
N TYR A 125 -18.77 -48.81 35.39
CA TYR A 125 -17.91 -48.61 36.56
C TYR A 125 -18.70 -48.64 37.87
N SER A 126 -19.87 -48.01 37.90
CA SER A 126 -20.74 -48.00 39.07
C SER A 126 -21.23 -49.39 39.46
N LYS A 127 -21.60 -50.22 38.46
CA LYS A 127 -21.96 -51.63 38.68
C LYS A 127 -20.76 -52.43 39.18
N SER A 128 -19.63 -52.36 38.49
CA SER A 128 -18.39 -53.05 38.90
C SER A 128 -17.96 -52.68 40.32
N LYS A 129 -18.03 -51.39 40.69
CA LYS A 129 -17.74 -50.92 42.05
C LYS A 129 -18.66 -51.57 43.07
N LYS A 130 -19.97 -51.66 42.80
CA LYS A 130 -20.93 -52.31 43.70
C LYS A 130 -20.61 -53.80 43.86
N THR A 131 -20.37 -54.50 42.75
CA THR A 131 -20.03 -55.91 42.76
C THR A 131 -18.76 -56.19 43.55
N ILE A 132 -17.69 -55.41 43.32
CA ILE A 132 -16.43 -55.55 44.06
C ILE A 132 -16.66 -55.35 45.57
N LEU A 133 -17.46 -54.33 45.97
CA LEU A 133 -17.77 -54.09 47.39
C LEU A 133 -18.52 -55.28 48.01
N GLU A 134 -19.54 -55.81 47.33
CA GLU A 134 -20.30 -56.97 47.77
C GLU A 134 -19.41 -58.22 47.90
N GLU A 135 -18.54 -58.47 46.93
CA GLU A 135 -17.58 -59.57 46.95
C GLU A 135 -16.60 -59.44 48.12
N THR A 136 -16.08 -58.24 48.38
CA THR A 136 -15.17 -58.00 49.50
C THR A 136 -15.84 -58.22 50.86
N ASP A 137 -17.09 -57.79 51.03
CA ASP A 137 -17.85 -57.99 52.26
C ASP A 137 -18.15 -59.47 52.51
N ASN A 138 -18.48 -60.21 51.46
CA ASN A 138 -18.74 -61.64 51.55
C ASN A 138 -17.47 -62.42 51.92
N ALA A 139 -16.36 -62.14 51.25
CA ALA A 139 -15.07 -62.75 51.57
C ALA A 139 -14.63 -62.48 53.02
N LEU A 140 -14.88 -61.25 53.52
CA LEU A 140 -14.55 -60.88 54.89
C LEU A 140 -15.42 -61.64 55.91
N LYS A 141 -16.73 -61.77 55.64
CA LYS A 141 -17.65 -62.56 56.49
C LYS A 141 -17.25 -64.03 56.53
N GLU A 142 -16.93 -64.61 55.39
CA GLU A 142 -16.45 -66.00 55.32
C GLU A 142 -15.14 -66.19 56.08
N GLY A 143 -14.18 -65.28 55.89
CA GLY A 143 -12.92 -65.27 56.63
C GLY A 143 -13.12 -65.15 58.14
N MET A 144 -14.01 -64.27 58.60
CA MET A 144 -14.39 -64.15 60.01
C MET A 144 -15.04 -65.43 60.53
N HIS A 145 -15.96 -66.03 59.77
CA HIS A 145 -16.64 -67.26 60.16
C HIS A 145 -15.65 -68.42 60.32
N ILE A 146 -14.74 -68.60 59.36
CA ILE A 146 -13.69 -69.63 59.41
C ILE A 146 -12.77 -69.40 60.61
N SER A 147 -12.34 -68.15 60.85
CA SER A 147 -11.50 -67.80 62.00
C SER A 147 -12.19 -68.16 63.33
N VAL A 148 -13.47 -67.84 63.49
CA VAL A 148 -14.26 -68.17 64.68
C VAL A 148 -14.45 -69.69 64.83
N CYS A 149 -14.71 -70.43 63.75
CA CYS A 149 -14.83 -71.88 63.78
C CYS A 149 -13.50 -72.58 64.12
N GLN A 150 -12.38 -72.10 63.58
CA GLN A 150 -11.05 -72.64 63.90
C GLN A 150 -10.66 -72.41 65.37
N GLN A 151 -11.08 -71.30 65.97
CA GLN A 151 -10.90 -71.06 67.41
C GLN A 151 -11.72 -72.03 68.28
N LYS A 152 -12.94 -72.40 67.85
CA LYS A 152 -13.79 -73.38 68.56
C LYS A 152 -13.30 -74.83 68.48
N ILE A 153 -12.57 -75.20 67.42
CA ILE A 153 -12.02 -76.55 67.23
C ILE A 153 -10.69 -76.74 68.01
N LYS A 154 -10.03 -75.64 68.39
CA LYS A 154 -8.76 -75.65 69.15
C LYS A 154 -8.94 -75.55 70.67
N MET A 155 -10.17 -75.39 71.18
CA MET A 155 -10.54 -75.50 72.60
C MET A 155 -11.10 -76.89 72.89
#